data_AF-A0A9N7P3D3-F1
#
_entry.id   AF-A0A9N7P3D3-F1
#
_cell.length_a   1.000
_cell.length_b   1.000
_cell.length_c   1.000
_cell.angle_alpha   90.00
_cell.angle_beta   90.00
_cell.angle_gamma   90.00
#
_symmetry.space_group_name_H-M   'P 1'
#
loop_
_entity.id
_entity.type
_entity.pdbx_description
1 polymer ?
#
loop_
_entity_poly.entity_id
_entity_poly.type
_entity_poly.pdbx_seq_one_letter_code
_entity_poly.pdbx_strand_id
1 'polypeptide(L)'
;MAISSQPDISGERQSGQDVRTQNVVACQAIANIVKSSLGPVGLDKMLVDDIGDVTITNDGATILKMLEVEHPAAKVLVELAELQDREVGDGTTSVVIIAAELLKRANDLVRNKIHPTSIISGYRLAMREACKYVDEKLAVKVEKLGKDSLVNSAKTSMSSKLIGGDSDFFANLVVEAVQSVKMTNARGEVRYPIKGINILKAHGQSARDSYLLKGYALNTGRAAQGMPLRVAPARIACLDFNLQKTKMQMGVQVLVNDPRELEKIRQREADMTKERIEKLLKAGANVVLTTKGIDDMALKYFVEAGAIAVRRVRKEDLRHVAKATGATAISTFADMEGEETFDSSLLGYAEEVVEERIADDDVILIKGTKTSSAVSLILRGANDYMLDEMDRALHDALCIVKRTLESNTVVAGGGAVEAALSVYLENLATTLGSREQLAIAEFAESLLIIPKVPRLSLL
;
A
#
# COMPACT_ATOMS: atom_id res chain seq x y z
N MET A 1 -9.31 -64.02 -1.24
CA MET A 1 -8.29 -63.04 -0.80
C MET A 1 -7.16 -63.11 -1.81
N ALA A 2 -6.81 -62.10 -2.60
CA ALA A 2 -6.75 -60.68 -2.30
C ALA A 2 -7.32 -59.82 -3.44
N ILE A 3 -8.13 -58.84 -3.05
CA ILE A 3 -8.57 -57.72 -3.90
C ILE A 3 -7.40 -56.72 -3.86
N SER A 4 -6.68 -56.57 -4.95
CA SER A 4 -5.71 -55.46 -5.08
C SER A 4 -6.49 -54.19 -5.40
N SER A 5 -7.03 -53.56 -4.36
CA SER A 5 -7.59 -52.22 -4.43
C SER A 5 -6.46 -51.21 -4.61
N GLN A 6 -6.10 -50.90 -5.86
CA GLN A 6 -5.57 -49.57 -6.13
C GLN A 6 -6.71 -48.59 -5.85
N PRO A 7 -6.49 -47.54 -5.03
CA PRO A 7 -7.52 -46.53 -4.85
C PRO A 7 -7.80 -45.90 -6.22
N ASP A 8 -9.08 -45.79 -6.59
CA ASP A 8 -9.51 -44.96 -7.72
C ASP A 8 -9.13 -43.52 -7.41
N ILE A 9 -7.92 -43.12 -7.82
CA ILE A 9 -7.48 -41.75 -7.79
C ILE A 9 -8.21 -41.08 -8.96
N SER A 10 -9.27 -40.34 -8.67
CA SER A 10 -9.92 -39.48 -9.65
C SER A 10 -8.94 -38.38 -10.08
N GLY A 11 -8.19 -38.63 -11.15
CA GLY A 11 -7.23 -37.69 -11.73
C GLY A 11 -6.20 -38.35 -12.64
N GLU A 12 -5.65 -37.60 -13.59
CA GLU A 12 -4.57 -38.08 -14.46
C GLU A 12 -3.22 -37.93 -13.77
N ARG A 13 -2.49 -39.03 -13.57
CA ARG A 13 -1.12 -38.98 -13.05
C ARG A 13 -0.12 -38.85 -14.20
N GLN A 14 0.49 -37.68 -14.30
CA GLN A 14 1.62 -37.45 -15.21
C GLN A 14 2.95 -37.50 -14.43
N SER A 15 4.04 -37.92 -15.08
CA SER A 15 5.34 -38.07 -14.40
C SER A 15 6.52 -37.78 -15.31
N GLY A 16 7.70 -37.52 -14.72
CA GLY A 16 8.95 -37.40 -15.46
C GLY A 16 9.14 -36.05 -16.15
N GLN A 17 9.62 -36.10 -17.40
CA GLN A 17 10.02 -34.91 -18.17
C GLN A 17 8.83 -34.10 -18.69
N ASP A 18 7.70 -34.75 -18.92
CA ASP A 18 6.51 -34.10 -19.48
C ASP A 18 5.93 -33.08 -18.49
N VAL A 19 5.81 -33.47 -17.21
CA VAL A 19 5.39 -32.57 -16.12
C VAL A 19 6.33 -31.38 -15.98
N ARG A 20 7.65 -31.60 -16.07
CA ARG A 20 8.63 -30.50 -16.01
C ARG A 20 8.46 -29.53 -17.17
N THR A 21 8.21 -30.05 -18.36
CA THR A 21 8.01 -29.23 -19.55
C THR A 21 6.71 -28.44 -19.46
N GLN A 22 5.62 -29.06 -18.98
CA GLN A 22 4.35 -28.37 -18.71
C GLN A 22 4.50 -27.25 -17.68
N ASN A 23 5.21 -27.50 -16.57
CA ASN A 23 5.49 -26.49 -15.56
C ASN A 23 6.20 -25.27 -16.19
N VAL A 24 7.21 -25.50 -17.02
CA VAL A 24 7.93 -24.42 -17.71
C VAL A 24 7.02 -23.68 -18.67
N VAL A 25 6.22 -24.39 -19.47
CA VAL A 25 5.29 -23.76 -20.42
C VAL A 25 4.28 -22.88 -19.70
N ALA A 26 3.69 -23.35 -18.61
CA ALA A 26 2.75 -22.58 -17.78
C ALA A 26 3.41 -21.32 -17.19
N CYS A 27 4.60 -21.47 -16.59
CA CYS A 27 5.36 -20.32 -16.07
C CYS A 27 5.76 -19.34 -17.18
N GLN A 28 6.13 -19.84 -18.35
CA GLN A 28 6.51 -19.01 -19.49
C GLN A 28 5.33 -18.23 -20.05
N ALA A 29 4.13 -18.80 -20.06
CA ALA A 29 2.90 -18.12 -20.45
C ALA A 29 2.64 -16.90 -19.55
N ILE A 30 2.71 -17.08 -18.23
CA ILE A 30 2.59 -15.97 -17.26
C ILE A 30 3.68 -14.92 -17.49
N ALA A 31 4.94 -15.33 -17.62
CA ALA A 31 6.03 -14.39 -17.86
C ALA A 31 5.84 -13.60 -19.16
N ASN A 32 5.33 -14.23 -20.21
CA ASN A 32 5.08 -13.54 -21.48
C ASN A 32 3.96 -12.50 -21.38
N ILE A 33 2.99 -12.67 -20.47
CA ILE A 33 2.02 -11.62 -20.15
C ILE A 33 2.79 -10.42 -19.60
N VAL A 34 3.54 -10.56 -18.52
CA VAL A 34 4.18 -9.40 -17.87
C VAL A 34 5.36 -8.80 -18.66
N LYS A 35 5.98 -9.54 -19.58
CA LYS A 35 7.11 -9.06 -20.42
C LYS A 35 6.79 -7.79 -21.21
N SER A 36 5.56 -7.64 -21.73
CA SER A 36 5.18 -6.47 -22.52
C SER A 36 5.05 -5.19 -21.68
N SER A 37 5.01 -5.32 -20.36
CA SER A 37 4.86 -4.21 -19.40
C SER A 37 6.19 -3.87 -18.72
N LEU A 38 7.30 -4.53 -19.07
CA LEU A 38 8.60 -4.26 -18.46
C LEU A 38 9.29 -3.02 -19.04
N GLY A 39 9.72 -2.12 -18.16
CA GLY A 39 10.58 -0.98 -18.48
C GLY A 39 9.81 0.25 -18.97
N PRO A 40 10.50 1.37 -19.26
CA PRO A 40 9.86 2.65 -19.61
C PRO A 40 9.11 2.62 -20.95
N VAL A 41 9.41 1.62 -21.79
CA VAL A 41 8.71 1.36 -23.06
C VAL A 41 7.62 0.28 -22.92
N GLY A 42 7.42 -0.23 -21.70
CA GLY A 42 6.37 -1.18 -21.38
C GLY A 42 5.00 -0.52 -21.48
N LEU A 43 4.01 -1.29 -21.92
CA LEU A 43 2.63 -0.81 -22.06
C LEU A 43 1.74 -1.37 -20.95
N ASP A 44 0.80 -0.54 -20.51
CA ASP A 44 -0.22 -0.90 -19.53
C ASP A 44 -1.18 -1.94 -20.12
N LYS A 45 -1.73 -2.79 -19.25
CA LYS A 45 -2.72 -3.78 -19.64
C LYS A 45 -4.08 -3.38 -19.11
N MET A 46 -5.07 -3.50 -19.98
CA MET A 46 -6.47 -3.40 -19.64
C MET A 46 -7.01 -4.79 -19.32
N LEU A 47 -7.46 -4.99 -18.09
CA LEU A 47 -8.06 -6.22 -17.60
C LEU A 47 -9.54 -5.94 -17.32
N VAL A 48 -10.41 -6.81 -17.81
CA VAL A 48 -11.87 -6.69 -17.69
C VAL A 48 -12.36 -7.81 -16.79
N ASP A 49 -13.10 -7.45 -15.76
CA ASP A 49 -13.74 -8.38 -14.84
C ASP A 49 -15.05 -8.94 -15.45
N ASP A 50 -15.60 -10.01 -14.88
CA ASP A 50 -16.83 -10.68 -15.37
C ASP A 50 -18.04 -9.74 -15.39
N ILE A 51 -18.06 -8.74 -14.50
CA ILE A 51 -19.11 -7.73 -14.37
C ILE A 51 -18.96 -6.64 -15.44
N GLY A 52 -17.79 -6.52 -16.07
CA GLY A 52 -17.45 -5.48 -17.04
C GLY A 52 -16.66 -4.31 -16.47
N ASP A 53 -16.28 -4.35 -15.20
CA ASP A 53 -15.38 -3.37 -14.60
C ASP A 53 -13.98 -3.51 -15.20
N VAL A 54 -13.35 -2.37 -15.49
CA VAL A 54 -12.06 -2.32 -16.17
C VAL A 54 -11.00 -1.83 -15.19
N THR A 55 -9.89 -2.57 -15.09
CA THR A 55 -8.67 -2.09 -14.43
C THR A 55 -7.56 -1.97 -15.45
N ILE A 56 -6.98 -0.78 -15.56
CA ILE A 56 -5.79 -0.52 -16.39
C ILE A 56 -4.61 -0.45 -15.44
N THR A 57 -3.58 -1.28 -15.66
CA THR A 57 -2.39 -1.24 -14.81
C THR A 57 -1.12 -1.75 -15.49
N ASN A 58 0.03 -1.20 -15.08
CA ASN A 58 1.35 -1.67 -15.45
C ASN A 58 1.94 -2.65 -14.42
N ASP A 59 1.46 -2.61 -13.18
CA ASP A 59 2.04 -3.39 -12.09
C ASP A 59 1.82 -4.89 -12.30
N GLY A 60 2.94 -5.63 -12.36
CA GLY A 60 2.95 -7.07 -12.53
C GLY A 60 2.21 -7.81 -11.41
N ALA A 61 2.30 -7.37 -10.16
CA ALA A 61 1.60 -8.03 -9.06
C ALA A 61 0.07 -7.90 -9.21
N THR A 62 -0.41 -6.69 -9.50
CA THR A 62 -1.83 -6.42 -9.75
C THR A 62 -2.35 -7.18 -10.97
N ILE A 63 -1.60 -7.22 -12.07
CA ILE A 63 -1.96 -8.01 -13.27
C ILE A 63 -2.13 -9.48 -12.90
N LEU A 64 -1.16 -10.06 -12.19
CA LEU A 64 -1.16 -11.49 -11.85
C LEU A 64 -2.24 -11.86 -10.83
N LYS A 65 -2.61 -10.94 -9.94
CA LYS A 65 -3.66 -11.13 -8.96
C LYS A 65 -5.06 -11.18 -9.58
N MET A 66 -5.28 -10.44 -10.66
CA MET A 66 -6.53 -10.49 -11.43
C MET A 66 -6.64 -11.71 -12.34
N LEU A 67 -5.54 -12.42 -12.61
CA LEU A 67 -5.57 -13.63 -13.41
C LEU A 67 -5.92 -14.84 -12.54
N GLU A 68 -6.99 -15.55 -12.92
CA GLU A 68 -7.32 -16.84 -12.32
C GLU A 68 -6.40 -17.94 -12.86
N VAL A 69 -5.36 -18.27 -12.09
CA VAL A 69 -4.35 -19.26 -12.48
C VAL A 69 -4.65 -20.62 -11.86
N GLU A 70 -5.03 -21.59 -12.68
CA GLU A 70 -5.30 -22.96 -12.23
C GLU A 70 -4.02 -23.79 -12.02
N HIS A 71 -2.99 -23.56 -12.84
CA HIS A 71 -1.80 -24.41 -12.86
C HIS A 71 -0.90 -24.15 -11.62
N PRO A 72 -0.54 -25.18 -10.82
CA PRO A 72 0.19 -25.00 -9.55
C PRO A 72 1.53 -24.27 -9.68
N ALA A 73 2.34 -24.62 -10.68
CA ALA A 73 3.65 -23.96 -10.87
C ALA A 73 3.51 -22.47 -11.20
N ALA A 74 2.41 -22.10 -11.85
CA ALA A 74 2.13 -20.75 -12.29
C ALA A 74 1.58 -19.92 -11.11
N LYS A 75 0.79 -20.54 -10.22
CA LYS A 75 0.35 -19.93 -8.95
C LYS A 75 1.53 -19.52 -8.05
N VAL A 76 2.61 -20.31 -8.02
CA VAL A 76 3.83 -19.95 -7.28
C VAL A 76 4.45 -18.63 -7.79
N LEU A 77 4.36 -18.34 -9.09
CA LEU A 77 4.84 -17.06 -9.64
C LEU A 77 3.93 -15.88 -9.25
N VAL A 78 2.62 -16.10 -9.14
CA VAL A 78 1.68 -15.09 -8.65
C VAL A 78 2.00 -14.75 -7.19
N GLU A 79 2.13 -15.76 -6.32
CA GLU A 79 2.50 -15.57 -4.92
C GLU A 79 3.89 -14.90 -4.76
N LEU A 80 4.85 -15.21 -5.64
CA LEU A 80 6.16 -14.56 -5.66
C LEU A 80 6.07 -13.06 -5.96
N ALA A 81 5.22 -12.66 -6.93
CA ALA A 81 5.01 -11.26 -7.25
C ALA A 81 4.34 -10.50 -6.09
N GLU A 82 3.34 -11.11 -5.44
CA GLU A 82 2.68 -10.53 -4.27
C GLU A 82 3.64 -10.37 -3.07
N LEU A 83 4.54 -11.34 -2.85
CA LEU A 83 5.57 -11.23 -1.82
C LEU A 83 6.55 -10.09 -2.11
N GLN A 84 6.96 -9.93 -3.37
CA GLN A 84 7.86 -8.85 -3.78
C GLN A 84 7.21 -7.47 -3.59
N ASP A 85 5.93 -7.34 -3.93
CA ASP A 85 5.15 -6.13 -3.70
C ASP A 85 5.03 -5.79 -2.21
N ARG A 86 4.69 -6.80 -1.39
CA ARG A 86 4.53 -6.60 0.06
C ARG A 86 5.84 -6.26 0.78
N GLU A 87 6.95 -6.86 0.38
CA GLU A 87 8.25 -6.66 1.02
C GLU A 87 8.96 -5.42 0.48
N VAL A 88 9.14 -5.30 -0.83
CA VAL A 88 9.92 -4.20 -1.43
C VAL A 88 9.01 -3.11 -1.97
N GLY A 89 7.89 -3.49 -2.60
CA GLY A 89 6.97 -2.57 -3.28
C GLY A 89 7.44 -2.12 -4.66
N ASP A 90 8.40 -2.84 -5.26
CA ASP A 90 8.85 -2.65 -6.64
C ASP A 90 9.54 -3.93 -7.14
N GLY A 91 9.71 -4.06 -8.46
CA GLY A 91 10.36 -5.21 -9.11
C GLY A 91 9.45 -6.43 -9.22
N THR A 92 8.13 -6.24 -9.11
CA THR A 92 7.10 -7.29 -9.25
C THR A 92 7.15 -7.95 -10.64
N THR A 93 7.34 -7.15 -11.69
CA THR A 93 7.46 -7.63 -13.07
C THR A 93 8.79 -8.35 -13.32
N SER A 94 9.90 -7.80 -12.81
CA SER A 94 11.23 -8.36 -13.08
C SER A 94 11.47 -9.70 -12.39
N VAL A 95 10.99 -9.86 -11.14
CA VAL A 95 11.15 -11.12 -10.39
C VAL A 95 10.46 -12.30 -11.09
N VAL A 96 9.28 -12.06 -11.68
CA VAL A 96 8.51 -13.09 -12.41
C VAL A 96 9.23 -13.49 -13.70
N ILE A 97 9.78 -12.51 -14.44
CA ILE A 97 10.51 -12.76 -15.70
C ILE A 97 11.80 -13.54 -15.43
N ILE A 98 12.57 -13.15 -14.41
CA ILE A 98 13.80 -13.85 -14.04
C ILE A 98 13.49 -15.28 -13.59
N ALA A 99 12.48 -15.48 -12.75
CA ALA A 99 12.09 -16.80 -12.26
C ALA A 99 11.68 -17.74 -13.41
N ALA A 100 10.90 -17.25 -14.38
CA ALA A 100 10.50 -18.04 -15.54
C ALA A 100 11.70 -18.41 -16.45
N GLU A 101 12.64 -17.47 -16.67
CA GLU A 101 13.83 -17.74 -17.48
C GLU A 101 14.77 -18.75 -16.79
N LEU A 102 14.93 -18.65 -15.47
CA LEU A 102 15.68 -19.63 -14.67
C LEU A 102 15.10 -21.05 -14.79
N LEU A 103 13.77 -21.18 -14.74
CA LEU A 103 13.07 -22.46 -14.90
C LEU A 103 13.25 -23.04 -16.30
N LYS A 104 13.14 -22.20 -17.33
CA LYS A 104 13.33 -22.59 -18.73
C LYS A 104 14.73 -23.16 -18.95
N ARG A 105 15.77 -22.43 -18.54
CA ARG A 105 17.17 -22.87 -18.68
C ARG A 105 17.51 -24.08 -17.82
N ALA A 106 16.96 -24.13 -16.60
CA ALA A 106 17.12 -25.31 -15.75
C ALA A 106 16.54 -26.57 -16.40
N ASN A 107 15.41 -26.47 -17.10
CA ASN A 107 14.81 -27.61 -17.79
C ASN A 107 15.69 -28.10 -18.96
N ASP A 108 16.36 -27.21 -19.68
CA ASP A 108 17.31 -27.59 -20.74
C ASP A 108 18.56 -28.28 -20.15
N LEU A 109 19.06 -27.84 -18.99
CA LEU A 109 20.12 -28.55 -18.27
C LEU A 109 19.70 -29.95 -17.81
N VAL A 110 18.45 -30.11 -17.37
CA VAL A 110 17.91 -31.44 -17.01
C VAL A 110 17.81 -32.34 -18.24
N ARG A 111 17.42 -31.80 -19.41
CA ARG A 111 17.43 -32.53 -20.69
C ARG A 111 18.84 -32.98 -21.08
N ASN A 112 19.86 -32.19 -20.72
CA ASN A 112 21.27 -32.53 -20.86
C ASN A 112 21.78 -33.54 -19.82
N LYS A 113 20.87 -34.24 -19.12
CA LYS A 113 21.16 -35.28 -18.12
C LYS A 113 21.92 -34.78 -16.88
N ILE A 114 21.81 -33.49 -16.56
CA ILE A 114 22.32 -32.95 -15.30
C ILE A 114 21.26 -33.15 -14.22
N HIS A 115 21.69 -33.64 -13.05
CA HIS A 115 20.77 -33.88 -11.95
C HIS A 115 20.23 -32.56 -11.37
N PRO A 116 18.90 -32.42 -11.13
CA PRO A 116 18.30 -31.16 -10.66
C PRO A 116 18.94 -30.59 -9.39
N THR A 117 19.37 -31.44 -8.45
CA THR A 117 20.03 -30.96 -7.22
C THR A 117 21.36 -30.28 -7.49
N SER A 118 22.13 -30.71 -8.49
CA SER A 118 23.37 -30.05 -8.89
C SER A 118 23.11 -28.68 -9.50
N ILE A 119 22.02 -28.53 -10.27
CA ILE A 119 21.60 -27.24 -10.83
C ILE A 119 21.22 -26.28 -9.70
N ILE A 120 20.44 -26.75 -8.73
CA ILE A 120 20.02 -25.95 -7.56
C ILE A 120 21.25 -25.50 -6.76
N SER A 121 22.23 -26.39 -6.53
CA SER A 121 23.48 -26.03 -5.84
C SER A 121 24.26 -24.96 -6.61
N GLY A 122 24.37 -25.09 -7.93
CA GLY A 122 25.00 -24.09 -8.80
C GLY A 122 24.30 -22.73 -8.74
N TYR A 123 22.97 -22.69 -8.86
CA TYR A 123 22.18 -21.46 -8.75
C TYR A 123 22.32 -20.80 -7.37
N ARG A 124 22.33 -21.58 -6.28
CA ARG A 124 22.55 -21.04 -4.93
C ARG A 124 23.96 -20.51 -4.71
N LEU A 125 24.96 -21.06 -5.39
CA LEU A 125 26.31 -20.52 -5.37
C LEU A 125 26.39 -19.22 -6.16
N ALA A 126 25.85 -19.20 -7.38
CA ALA A 126 25.78 -18.01 -8.22
C ALA A 126 25.06 -16.85 -7.51
N MET A 127 23.91 -17.11 -6.89
CA MET A 127 23.15 -16.12 -6.12
C MET A 127 23.98 -15.50 -4.97
N ARG A 128 24.69 -16.34 -4.20
CA ARG A 128 25.52 -15.84 -3.08
C ARG A 128 26.65 -14.94 -3.54
N GLU A 129 27.34 -15.33 -4.61
CA GLU A 129 28.42 -14.52 -5.18
C GLU A 129 27.90 -13.26 -5.88
N ALA A 130 26.71 -13.32 -6.50
CA ALA A 130 26.04 -12.17 -7.07
C ALA A 130 25.69 -11.13 -5.99
N CYS A 131 25.07 -11.53 -4.88
CA CYS A 131 24.76 -10.62 -3.79
C CYS A 131 26.01 -9.93 -3.22
N LYS A 132 27.10 -10.69 -2.99
CA LYS A 132 28.38 -10.12 -2.55
C LYS A 132 28.92 -9.08 -3.53
N TYR A 133 28.89 -9.39 -4.83
CA TYR A 133 29.37 -8.47 -5.85
C TYR A 133 28.56 -7.16 -5.89
N VAL A 134 27.23 -7.26 -5.73
CA VAL A 134 26.34 -6.09 -5.65
C VAL A 134 26.71 -5.22 -4.45
N ASP A 135 26.83 -5.82 -3.27
CA ASP A 135 27.12 -5.09 -2.02
C ASP A 135 28.51 -4.44 -2.01
N GLU A 136 29.52 -5.11 -2.56
CA GLU A 136 30.90 -4.64 -2.51
C GLU A 136 31.25 -3.64 -3.61
N LYS A 137 30.73 -3.83 -4.84
CA LYS A 137 31.21 -3.12 -6.03
C LYS A 137 30.18 -2.24 -6.72
N LEU A 138 28.89 -2.55 -6.61
CA LEU A 138 27.83 -1.81 -7.31
C LEU A 138 27.08 -0.83 -6.39
N ALA A 139 27.02 -1.11 -5.09
CA ALA A 139 26.32 -0.27 -4.13
C ALA A 139 27.04 1.08 -3.92
N VAL A 140 26.32 2.17 -4.17
CA VAL A 140 26.76 3.55 -3.91
C VAL A 140 25.97 4.10 -2.73
N LYS A 141 26.67 4.72 -1.76
CA LYS A 141 26.02 5.35 -0.60
C LYS A 141 25.30 6.64 -0.98
N VAL A 142 24.06 6.77 -0.55
CA VAL A 142 23.16 7.91 -0.83
C VAL A 142 23.70 9.24 -0.30
N GLU A 143 24.44 9.23 0.82
CA GLU A 143 25.07 10.43 1.39
C GLU A 143 25.99 11.16 0.41
N LYS A 144 26.61 10.41 -0.52
CA LYS A 144 27.49 10.99 -1.56
C LYS A 144 26.72 11.65 -2.70
N LEU A 145 25.45 11.30 -2.90
CA LEU A 145 24.62 11.71 -4.04
C LEU A 145 23.60 12.81 -3.69
N GLY A 146 23.35 13.07 -2.40
CA GLY A 146 22.46 14.14 -1.95
C GLY A 146 20.96 13.87 -2.18
N LYS A 147 20.13 14.92 -2.04
CA LYS A 147 18.67 14.83 -2.19
C LYS A 147 18.24 14.46 -3.61
N ASP A 148 19.04 14.84 -4.61
CA ASP A 148 18.77 14.54 -6.02
C ASP A 148 18.75 13.04 -6.29
N SER A 149 19.47 12.25 -5.49
CA SER A 149 19.41 10.78 -5.55
C SER A 149 18.01 10.25 -5.27
N LEU A 150 17.31 10.81 -4.29
CA LEU A 150 15.97 10.34 -3.90
C LEU A 150 14.96 10.66 -4.99
N VAL A 151 15.08 11.86 -5.57
CA VAL A 151 14.25 12.31 -6.69
C VAL A 151 14.50 11.43 -7.92
N ASN A 152 15.76 11.15 -8.25
CA ASN A 152 16.10 10.28 -9.38
C ASN A 152 15.64 8.82 -9.19
N SER A 153 15.75 8.29 -7.96
CA SER A 153 15.21 6.96 -7.63
C SER A 153 13.69 6.92 -7.81
N ALA A 154 12.97 7.95 -7.32
CA ALA A 154 11.52 8.05 -7.51
C ALA A 154 11.14 8.16 -9.00
N LYS A 155 11.84 8.99 -9.78
CA LYS A 155 11.63 9.11 -11.24
C LYS A 155 11.79 7.78 -11.96
N THR A 156 12.78 6.98 -11.56
CA THR A 156 13.06 5.69 -12.19
C THR A 156 11.88 4.72 -12.02
N SER A 157 11.29 4.67 -10.83
CA SER A 157 10.08 3.86 -10.56
C SER A 157 8.88 4.27 -11.40
N MET A 158 8.72 5.57 -11.60
CA MET A 158 7.59 6.15 -12.33
C MET A 158 7.72 6.02 -13.84
N SER A 159 8.91 5.66 -14.36
CA SER A 159 9.23 5.73 -15.78
C SER A 159 8.42 4.78 -16.66
N SER A 160 8.00 3.63 -16.15
CA SER A 160 7.16 2.66 -16.86
C SER A 160 5.67 2.88 -16.69
N LYS A 161 5.26 3.95 -16.00
CA LYS A 161 3.87 4.14 -15.56
C LYS A 161 3.27 5.37 -16.21
N LEU A 162 1.95 5.50 -16.11
CA LEU A 162 1.19 6.62 -16.66
C LEU A 162 1.70 8.01 -16.21
N ILE A 163 2.24 8.10 -15.00
CA ILE A 163 2.83 9.34 -14.44
C ILE A 163 4.23 9.66 -14.95
N GLY A 164 4.81 8.85 -15.83
CA GLY A 164 6.16 9.04 -16.37
C GLY A 164 6.37 10.38 -17.09
N GLY A 165 5.34 10.89 -17.78
CA GLY A 165 5.42 12.20 -18.45
C GLY A 165 5.58 13.39 -17.50
N ASP A 166 5.09 13.26 -16.27
CA ASP A 166 5.14 14.28 -15.21
C ASP A 166 5.98 13.82 -14.01
N SER A 167 6.94 12.91 -14.24
CA SER A 167 7.75 12.28 -13.18
C SER A 167 8.49 13.30 -12.32
N ASP A 168 8.89 14.44 -12.90
CA ASP A 168 9.62 15.49 -12.19
C ASP A 168 8.79 16.14 -11.09
N PHE A 169 7.50 16.34 -11.36
CA PHE A 169 6.57 16.90 -10.41
C PHE A 169 6.26 15.91 -9.29
N PHE A 170 5.86 14.69 -9.65
CA PHE A 170 5.49 13.66 -8.69
C PHE A 170 6.69 13.16 -7.86
N ALA A 171 7.90 13.07 -8.42
CA ALA A 171 9.08 12.66 -7.68
C ALA A 171 9.42 13.63 -6.54
N ASN A 172 9.35 14.94 -6.78
CA ASN A 172 9.56 15.93 -5.73
C ASN A 172 8.49 15.82 -4.63
N LEU A 173 7.24 15.61 -5.03
CA LEU A 173 6.10 15.48 -4.14
C LEU A 173 6.20 14.24 -3.25
N VAL A 174 6.57 13.08 -3.83
CA VAL A 174 6.83 11.82 -3.12
C VAL A 174 7.98 11.98 -2.11
N VAL A 175 9.07 12.62 -2.50
CA VAL A 175 10.22 12.83 -1.59
C VAL A 175 9.84 13.75 -0.42
N GLU A 176 9.10 14.83 -0.66
CA GLU A 176 8.59 15.69 0.42
C GLU A 176 7.62 14.93 1.35
N ALA A 177 6.72 14.13 0.77
CA ALA A 177 5.78 13.30 1.52
C ALA A 177 6.51 12.30 2.43
N VAL A 178 7.48 11.54 1.92
CA VAL A 178 8.21 10.55 2.72
C VAL A 178 9.06 11.22 3.80
N GLN A 179 9.72 12.35 3.50
CA GLN A 179 10.51 13.07 4.50
C GLN A 179 9.66 13.63 5.64
N SER A 180 8.43 14.02 5.36
CA SER A 180 7.52 14.57 6.37
C SER A 180 7.05 13.53 7.41
N VAL A 181 6.82 12.28 6.98
CA VAL A 181 6.33 11.17 7.83
C VAL A 181 7.44 10.46 8.61
N LYS A 182 8.64 11.03 8.67
CA LYS A 182 9.78 10.46 9.39
C LYS A 182 9.43 10.18 10.85
N MET A 183 9.47 8.92 11.26
CA MET A 183 9.32 8.52 12.66
C MET A 183 10.62 7.93 13.19
N THR A 184 11.07 8.42 14.33
CA THR A 184 12.19 7.82 15.05
C THR A 184 11.62 6.91 16.14
N ASN A 185 11.91 5.61 16.06
CA ASN A 185 11.54 4.67 17.12
C ASN A 185 12.34 4.97 18.40
N ALA A 186 11.86 4.47 19.54
CA ALA A 186 12.56 4.59 20.84
C ALA A 186 13.99 4.00 20.84
N ARG A 187 14.32 3.15 19.86
CA ARG A 187 15.66 2.56 19.66
C ARG A 187 16.59 3.40 18.76
N GLY A 188 16.16 4.59 18.33
CA GLY A 188 16.93 5.46 17.43
C GLY A 188 16.89 5.05 15.95
N GLU A 189 16.22 3.94 15.61
CA GLU A 189 16.00 3.53 14.22
C GLU A 189 14.96 4.45 13.56
N VAL A 190 15.35 5.06 12.45
CA VAL A 190 14.47 5.89 11.63
C VAL A 190 13.65 4.97 10.73
N ARG A 191 12.32 5.08 10.80
CA ARG A 191 11.41 4.38 9.90
C ARG A 191 10.47 5.37 9.22
N TYR A 192 10.10 5.03 8.00
CA TYR A 192 9.17 5.82 7.19
C TYR A 192 7.91 4.99 6.94
N PRO A 193 6.85 5.16 7.77
CA PRO A 193 5.60 4.45 7.57
C PRO A 193 4.84 5.03 6.37
N ILE A 194 4.84 4.30 5.24
CA ILE A 194 4.09 4.69 4.03
C ILE A 194 2.59 4.80 4.32
N LYS A 195 2.06 3.96 5.23
CA LYS A 195 0.67 4.03 5.69
C LYS A 195 0.32 5.36 6.38
N GLY A 196 1.30 6.16 6.79
CA GLY A 196 1.09 7.51 7.31
C GLY A 196 0.76 8.55 6.24
N ILE A 197 0.91 8.19 4.96
CA ILE A 197 0.57 9.03 3.83
C ILE A 197 -0.80 8.59 3.32
N ASN A 198 -1.79 9.47 3.43
CA ASN A 198 -3.11 9.22 2.88
C ASN A 198 -3.15 9.70 1.42
N ILE A 199 -3.63 8.87 0.51
CA ILE A 199 -3.81 9.25 -0.89
C ILE A 199 -5.32 9.38 -1.14
N LEU A 200 -5.75 10.59 -1.51
CA LEU A 200 -7.12 10.87 -1.90
C LEU A 200 -7.21 11.01 -3.41
N LYS A 201 -8.17 10.32 -4.01
CA LYS A 201 -8.45 10.36 -5.44
C LYS A 201 -9.65 11.27 -5.68
N ALA A 202 -9.48 12.30 -6.49
CA ALA A 202 -10.57 13.19 -6.88
C ALA A 202 -10.47 13.51 -8.38
N HIS A 203 -11.41 13.00 -9.17
CA HIS A 203 -11.41 13.23 -10.62
C HIS A 203 -11.67 14.69 -10.98
N GLY A 204 -11.25 15.08 -12.18
CA GLY A 204 -11.24 16.45 -12.67
C GLY A 204 -9.90 17.16 -12.51
N GLN A 205 -9.76 18.29 -13.22
CA GLN A 205 -8.52 19.08 -13.36
C GLN A 205 -7.36 18.29 -14.02
N SER A 206 -6.16 18.88 -14.05
CA SER A 206 -4.96 18.25 -14.61
C SER A 206 -4.25 17.39 -13.56
N ALA A 207 -3.49 16.38 -14.00
CA ALA A 207 -2.65 15.58 -13.11
C ALA A 207 -1.65 16.45 -12.32
N ARG A 208 -1.16 17.54 -12.93
CA ARG A 208 -0.24 18.51 -12.31
C ARG A 208 -0.88 19.38 -11.23
N ASP A 209 -2.21 19.42 -11.16
CA ASP A 209 -2.92 20.14 -10.10
C ASP A 209 -3.00 19.31 -8.80
N SER A 210 -2.46 18.09 -8.80
CA SER A 210 -2.29 17.29 -7.59
C SER A 210 -1.32 17.97 -6.62
N TYR A 211 -1.60 17.97 -5.32
CA TYR A 211 -0.75 18.66 -4.36
C TYR A 211 -0.62 17.90 -3.04
N LEU A 212 0.45 18.24 -2.32
CA LEU A 212 0.73 17.72 -0.99
C LEU A 212 0.10 18.64 0.07
N LEU A 213 -0.82 18.08 0.86
CA LEU A 213 -1.39 18.74 2.02
C LEU A 213 -0.53 18.43 3.25
N LYS A 214 0.05 19.46 3.87
CA LYS A 214 0.76 19.36 5.16
C LYS A 214 -0.23 19.18 6.31
N GLY A 215 -0.76 17.97 6.40
CA GLY A 215 -1.76 17.56 7.37
C GLY A 215 -2.54 16.35 6.86
N TYR A 216 -3.74 16.13 7.41
CA TYR A 216 -4.54 14.95 7.07
C TYR A 216 -5.84 15.33 6.37
N ALA A 217 -6.15 14.65 5.27
CA ALA A 217 -7.38 14.83 4.51
C ALA A 217 -8.29 13.62 4.73
N LEU A 218 -9.56 13.87 5.04
CA LEU A 218 -10.59 12.86 5.27
C LEU A 218 -11.62 12.93 4.15
N ASN A 219 -11.85 11.80 3.46
CA ASN A 219 -12.87 11.69 2.41
C ASN A 219 -14.28 11.53 3.00
N THR A 220 -14.66 12.47 3.85
CA THR A 220 -15.94 12.52 4.54
C THR A 220 -16.29 13.98 4.75
N GLY A 221 -17.50 14.38 4.35
CA GLY A 221 -18.04 15.69 4.68
C GLY A 221 -18.58 15.77 6.11
N ARG A 222 -19.02 16.97 6.49
CA ARG A 222 -19.71 17.22 7.76
C ARG A 222 -21.01 16.42 7.89
N ALA A 223 -21.39 16.12 9.12
CA ALA A 223 -22.61 15.35 9.37
C ALA A 223 -23.91 16.14 9.16
N ALA A 224 -23.90 17.47 9.33
CA ALA A 224 -25.04 18.35 9.08
C ALA A 224 -24.62 19.66 8.40
N GLN A 225 -25.43 20.15 7.46
CA GLN A 225 -25.12 21.36 6.67
C GLN A 225 -25.07 22.67 7.48
N GLY A 226 -25.71 22.72 8.65
CA GLY A 226 -25.71 23.90 9.52
C GLY A 226 -24.40 24.11 10.30
N MET A 227 -23.43 23.20 10.18
CA MET A 227 -22.12 23.32 10.83
C MET A 227 -21.22 24.30 10.07
N PRO A 228 -20.26 24.96 10.76
CA PRO A 228 -19.31 25.84 10.09
C PRO A 228 -18.41 25.08 9.10
N LEU A 229 -18.11 25.73 7.97
CA LEU A 229 -17.20 25.22 6.93
C LEU A 229 -15.72 25.26 7.36
N ARG A 230 -15.37 26.19 8.25
CA ARG A 230 -13.98 26.45 8.67
C ARG A 230 -13.94 26.75 10.16
N VAL A 231 -12.99 26.11 10.85
CA VAL A 231 -12.72 26.31 12.27
C VAL A 231 -11.22 26.52 12.48
N ALA A 232 -10.84 27.64 13.10
CA ALA A 232 -9.47 27.96 13.50
C ALA A 232 -9.47 28.81 14.78
N PRO A 233 -8.71 28.46 15.85
CA PRO A 233 -7.93 27.24 16.04
C PRO A 233 -8.81 26.00 16.30
N ALA A 234 -8.37 24.83 15.85
CA ALA A 234 -9.14 23.59 15.94
C ALA A 234 -8.63 22.67 17.06
N ARG A 235 -9.55 22.30 17.96
CA ARG A 235 -9.35 21.24 18.96
C ARG A 235 -10.15 20.01 18.55
N ILE A 236 -9.46 18.91 18.30
CA ILE A 236 -10.02 17.71 17.64
C ILE A 236 -10.19 16.59 18.67
N ALA A 237 -11.42 16.10 18.82
CA ALA A 237 -11.74 14.90 19.59
C ALA A 237 -11.85 13.69 18.67
N CYS A 238 -11.11 12.62 18.96
CA CYS A 238 -11.14 11.37 18.21
C CYS A 238 -11.86 10.28 19.01
N LEU A 239 -13.04 9.85 18.56
CA LEU A 239 -13.94 8.96 19.29
C LEU A 239 -14.20 7.65 18.52
N ASP A 240 -14.04 6.51 19.19
CA ASP A 240 -14.29 5.16 18.65
C ASP A 240 -15.63 4.55 19.14
N PHE A 241 -16.60 5.41 19.44
CA PHE A 241 -17.96 5.02 19.80
C PHE A 241 -19.00 5.91 19.12
N ASN A 242 -20.27 5.52 19.21
CA ASN A 242 -21.39 6.23 18.59
C ASN A 242 -21.98 7.27 19.54
N LEU A 243 -22.40 8.40 18.97
CA LEU A 243 -23.19 9.43 19.66
C LEU A 243 -24.65 9.27 19.25
N GLN A 244 -25.25 8.17 19.72
CA GLN A 244 -26.64 7.82 19.46
C GLN A 244 -27.37 7.56 20.77
N LYS A 245 -28.71 7.58 20.72
CA LYS A 245 -29.54 7.15 21.86
C LYS A 245 -29.05 5.80 22.36
N THR A 246 -28.69 5.78 23.64
CA THR A 246 -28.18 4.57 24.28
C THR A 246 -29.31 3.56 24.36
N LYS A 247 -29.25 2.51 23.54
CA LYS A 247 -30.12 1.34 23.72
C LYS A 247 -29.63 0.56 24.93
N MET A 248 -30.55 0.00 25.70
CA MET A 248 -30.20 -0.90 26.79
C MET A 248 -29.48 -2.14 26.25
N GLN A 249 -28.62 -2.73 27.08
CA GLN A 249 -27.90 -3.95 26.71
C GLN A 249 -28.86 -5.11 26.48
N MET A 250 -28.47 -6.03 25.60
CA MET A 250 -29.24 -7.24 25.35
C MET A 250 -29.44 -8.04 26.65
N GLY A 251 -30.69 -8.34 26.97
CA GLY A 251 -31.07 -9.04 28.21
C GLY A 251 -31.75 -8.15 29.26
N VAL A 252 -31.73 -6.83 29.09
CA VAL A 252 -32.51 -5.92 29.95
C VAL A 252 -33.92 -5.76 29.37
N GLN A 253 -34.93 -6.24 30.10
CA GLN A 253 -36.34 -5.99 29.80
C GLN A 253 -36.87 -4.90 30.73
N VAL A 254 -37.33 -3.80 30.14
CA VAL A 254 -37.94 -2.71 30.89
C VAL A 254 -39.44 -2.98 30.99
N LEU A 255 -39.89 -3.45 32.16
CA LEU A 255 -41.31 -3.61 32.44
C LEU A 255 -41.86 -2.26 32.93
N VAL A 256 -42.70 -1.62 32.13
CA VAL A 256 -43.30 -0.33 32.48
C VAL A 256 -44.76 -0.58 32.87
N ASN A 257 -45.09 -0.35 34.14
CA ASN A 257 -46.47 -0.48 34.65
C ASN A 257 -47.27 0.82 34.46
N ASP A 258 -46.60 1.97 34.47
CA ASP A 258 -47.22 3.29 34.35
C ASP A 258 -46.80 4.03 33.07
N PRO A 259 -47.74 4.53 32.24
CA PRO A 259 -47.41 5.26 31.00
C PRO A 259 -46.54 6.50 31.19
N ARG A 260 -46.58 7.14 32.37
CA ARG A 260 -45.77 8.34 32.69
C ARG A 260 -44.28 8.02 32.83
N GLU A 261 -43.93 6.79 33.24
CA GLU A 261 -42.54 6.38 33.37
C GLU A 261 -41.90 6.15 32.00
N LEU A 262 -42.70 5.73 31.00
CA LEU A 262 -42.25 5.56 29.63
C LEU A 262 -41.70 6.88 29.04
N GLU A 263 -42.35 8.01 29.34
CA GLU A 263 -41.89 9.32 28.90
C GLU A 263 -40.60 9.75 29.61
N LYS A 264 -40.47 9.46 30.91
CA LYS A 264 -39.23 9.72 31.67
C LYS A 264 -38.06 8.90 31.16
N ILE A 265 -38.27 7.62 30.83
CA ILE A 265 -37.23 6.75 30.26
C ILE A 265 -36.76 7.32 28.92
N ARG A 266 -37.71 7.70 28.06
CA ARG A 266 -37.40 8.30 26.75
C ARG A 266 -36.64 9.62 26.88
N GLN A 267 -36.99 10.46 27.85
CA GLN A 267 -36.25 11.70 28.15
C GLN A 267 -34.85 11.38 28.66
N ARG A 268 -34.70 10.43 29.60
CA ARG A 268 -33.40 10.07 30.16
C ARG A 268 -32.42 9.55 29.11
N GLU A 269 -32.88 8.75 28.14
CA GLU A 269 -32.05 8.29 27.02
C GLU A 269 -31.51 9.45 26.16
N ALA A 270 -32.33 10.49 25.95
CA ALA A 270 -31.93 11.69 25.22
C ALA A 270 -30.98 12.55 26.06
N ASP A 271 -31.27 12.72 27.36
CA ASP A 271 -30.45 13.49 28.28
C ASP A 271 -29.05 12.90 28.46
N MET A 272 -28.91 11.57 28.54
CA MET A 272 -27.60 10.92 28.59
C MET A 272 -26.72 11.25 27.37
N THR A 273 -27.34 11.31 26.18
CA THR A 273 -26.62 11.67 24.95
C THR A 273 -26.21 13.14 24.98
N LYS A 274 -27.10 14.01 25.47
CA LYS A 274 -26.85 15.44 25.63
C LYS A 274 -25.73 15.71 26.64
N GLU A 275 -25.77 15.07 27.81
CA GLU A 275 -24.75 15.19 28.86
C GLU A 275 -23.34 14.85 28.32
N ARG A 276 -23.22 13.80 27.50
CA ARG A 276 -21.94 13.42 26.86
C ARG A 276 -21.45 14.46 25.87
N ILE A 277 -22.33 15.02 25.05
CA ILE A 277 -21.98 16.07 24.08
C ILE A 277 -21.57 17.35 24.81
N GLU A 278 -22.30 17.73 25.86
CA GLU A 278 -21.95 18.89 26.68
C GLU A 278 -20.58 18.73 27.34
N LYS A 279 -20.19 17.53 27.77
CA LYS A 279 -18.84 17.27 28.30
C LYS A 279 -17.75 17.49 27.24
N LEU A 280 -17.97 17.01 26.01
CA LEU A 280 -17.05 17.25 24.88
C LEU A 280 -16.91 18.74 24.58
N LEU A 281 -18.03 19.46 24.53
CA LEU A 281 -18.05 20.89 24.24
C LEU A 281 -17.43 21.71 25.39
N LYS A 282 -17.69 21.35 26.66
CA LYS A 282 -17.09 21.99 27.84
C LYS A 282 -15.57 21.79 27.90
N ALA A 283 -15.06 20.65 27.44
CA ALA A 283 -13.63 20.44 27.27
C ALA A 283 -13.02 21.31 26.16
N GLY A 284 -13.85 21.95 25.33
CA GLY A 284 -13.46 22.84 24.25
C GLY A 284 -13.19 22.11 22.93
N ALA A 285 -13.83 20.97 22.68
CA ALA A 285 -13.75 20.30 21.38
C ALA A 285 -14.53 21.09 20.32
N ASN A 286 -13.83 21.58 19.28
CA ASN A 286 -14.47 22.28 18.16
C ASN A 286 -14.69 21.36 16.95
N VAL A 287 -13.94 20.25 16.88
CA VAL A 287 -14.06 19.25 15.83
C VAL A 287 -14.15 17.87 16.48
N VAL A 288 -15.16 17.10 16.11
CA VAL A 288 -15.43 15.77 16.66
C VAL A 288 -15.44 14.75 15.54
N LEU A 289 -14.52 13.79 15.58
CA LEU A 289 -14.42 12.69 14.63
C LEU A 289 -14.90 11.41 15.33
N THR A 290 -15.89 10.75 14.74
CA THR A 290 -16.43 9.48 15.27
C THR A 290 -16.28 8.35 14.26
N THR A 291 -15.80 7.18 14.70
CA THR A 291 -15.76 5.98 13.86
C THR A 291 -17.18 5.47 13.52
N LYS A 292 -18.14 5.72 14.42
CA LYS A 292 -19.52 5.23 14.28
C LYS A 292 -20.47 6.36 13.88
N GLY A 293 -21.77 6.09 13.92
CA GLY A 293 -22.81 7.07 13.61
C GLY A 293 -23.04 8.09 14.73
N ILE A 294 -23.57 9.25 14.33
CA ILE A 294 -24.11 10.30 15.19
C ILE A 294 -25.61 10.41 14.89
N ASP A 295 -26.45 10.50 15.92
CA ASP A 295 -27.90 10.67 15.79
C ASP A 295 -28.29 12.12 15.48
N ASP A 296 -29.43 12.33 14.83
CA ASP A 296 -29.81 13.66 14.33
C ASP A 296 -30.08 14.66 15.47
N MET A 297 -30.59 14.19 16.60
CA MET A 297 -30.73 15.03 17.80
C MET A 297 -29.37 15.47 18.36
N ALA A 298 -28.34 14.63 18.26
CA ALA A 298 -26.99 14.98 18.67
C ALA A 298 -26.38 16.05 17.72
N LEU A 299 -26.66 15.95 16.42
CA LEU A 299 -26.20 16.92 15.43
C LEU A 299 -26.70 18.33 15.70
N LYS A 300 -27.96 18.47 16.16
CA LYS A 300 -28.52 19.78 16.53
C LYS A 300 -27.67 20.50 17.58
N TYR A 301 -27.24 19.79 18.62
CA TYR A 301 -26.41 20.38 19.68
C TYR A 301 -25.03 20.80 19.18
N PHE A 302 -24.43 20.06 18.23
CA PHE A 302 -23.17 20.46 17.61
C PHE A 302 -23.32 21.69 16.70
N VAL A 303 -24.46 21.80 15.98
CA VAL A 303 -24.78 22.99 15.18
C VAL A 303 -24.95 24.22 16.05
N GLU A 304 -25.72 24.13 17.15
CA GLU A 304 -25.92 25.23 18.10
C GLU A 304 -24.62 25.68 18.77
N ALA A 305 -23.71 24.74 19.03
CA ALA A 305 -22.39 25.04 19.60
C ALA A 305 -21.36 25.52 18.56
N GLY A 306 -21.67 25.46 17.26
CA GLY A 306 -20.74 25.82 16.19
C GLY A 306 -19.54 24.85 16.07
N ALA A 307 -19.73 23.56 16.36
CA ALA A 307 -18.70 22.53 16.26
C ALA A 307 -18.90 21.67 15.00
N ILE A 308 -17.78 21.25 14.38
CA ILE A 308 -17.80 20.31 13.25
C ILE A 308 -17.89 18.89 13.81
N ALA A 309 -18.90 18.12 13.41
CA ALA A 309 -18.97 16.69 13.72
C ALA A 309 -18.94 15.86 12.44
N VAL A 310 -18.09 14.83 12.44
CA VAL A 310 -17.89 13.89 11.35
C VAL A 310 -18.24 12.49 11.84
N ARG A 311 -19.06 11.79 11.05
CA ARG A 311 -19.55 10.46 11.35
C ARG A 311 -18.95 9.42 10.42
N ARG A 312 -18.81 8.19 10.90
CA ARG A 312 -18.35 7.03 10.11
C ARG A 312 -16.96 7.20 9.49
N VAL A 313 -16.02 7.80 10.24
CA VAL A 313 -14.62 7.86 9.83
C VAL A 313 -13.99 6.47 9.91
N ARG A 314 -13.11 6.12 8.96
CA ARG A 314 -12.39 4.84 9.03
C ARG A 314 -11.51 4.82 10.27
N LYS A 315 -11.47 3.68 10.96
CA LYS A 315 -10.69 3.54 12.20
C LYS A 315 -9.19 3.71 11.99
N GLU A 316 -8.69 3.37 10.80
CA GLU A 316 -7.29 3.58 10.42
C GLU A 316 -6.99 5.07 10.31
N ASP A 317 -7.78 5.81 9.54
CA ASP A 317 -7.69 7.26 9.38
C ASP A 317 -7.79 8.00 10.72
N LEU A 318 -8.72 7.59 11.59
CA LEU A 318 -8.85 8.17 12.93
C LEU A 318 -7.57 8.02 13.76
N ARG A 319 -6.87 6.88 13.65
CA ARG A 319 -5.58 6.67 14.34
C ARG A 319 -4.48 7.54 13.74
N HIS A 320 -4.48 7.76 12.42
CA HIS A 320 -3.51 8.62 11.76
C HIS A 320 -3.71 10.09 12.13
N VAL A 321 -4.97 10.57 12.13
CA VAL A 321 -5.34 11.90 12.60
C VAL A 321 -4.94 12.08 14.06
N ALA A 322 -5.29 11.12 14.93
CA ALA A 322 -4.97 11.19 16.35
C ALA A 322 -3.45 11.34 16.59
N LYS A 323 -2.62 10.57 15.87
CA LYS A 323 -1.16 10.71 15.93
C LYS A 323 -0.67 12.07 15.44
N ALA A 324 -1.18 12.56 14.31
CA ALA A 324 -0.78 13.84 13.73
C ALA A 324 -1.13 15.02 14.65
N THR A 325 -2.35 15.02 15.18
CA THR A 325 -2.88 16.11 16.04
C THR A 325 -2.42 15.99 17.49
N GLY A 326 -1.87 14.84 17.89
CA GLY A 326 -1.56 14.50 19.29
C GLY A 326 -2.80 14.17 20.13
N ALA A 327 -3.93 13.85 19.49
CA ALA A 327 -5.13 13.40 20.20
C ALA A 327 -4.96 11.94 20.64
N THR A 328 -5.69 11.56 21.67
CA THR A 328 -5.88 10.15 22.02
C THR A 328 -7.20 9.66 21.45
N ALA A 329 -7.20 8.52 20.74
CA ALA A 329 -8.43 7.90 20.28
C ALA A 329 -9.14 7.22 21.46
N ILE A 330 -10.33 7.70 21.80
CA ILE A 330 -11.06 7.27 22.99
C ILE A 330 -12.13 6.26 22.60
N SER A 331 -12.10 5.08 23.22
CA SER A 331 -13.14 4.05 23.06
C SER A 331 -14.31 4.20 24.02
N THR A 332 -14.08 4.79 25.21
CA THR A 332 -15.07 4.92 26.28
C THR A 332 -14.82 6.21 27.06
N PHE A 333 -15.89 6.88 27.51
CA PHE A 333 -15.81 8.05 28.40
C PHE A 333 -15.49 7.73 29.87
N ALA A 334 -15.37 6.45 30.23
CA ALA A 334 -15.15 6.06 31.61
C ALA A 334 -13.71 6.38 32.02
N ASP A 335 -13.58 7.17 33.08
CA ASP A 335 -12.31 7.38 33.77
C ASP A 335 -12.01 6.20 34.72
N MET A 336 -10.79 6.13 35.26
CA MET A 336 -10.38 5.09 36.22
C MET A 336 -11.25 5.06 37.49
N GLU A 337 -11.90 6.18 37.81
CA GLU A 337 -12.79 6.34 38.96
C GLU A 337 -14.26 5.98 38.65
N GLY A 338 -14.58 5.60 37.41
CA GLY A 338 -15.92 5.20 36.98
C GLY A 338 -16.86 6.36 36.65
N GLU A 339 -16.40 7.62 36.77
CA GLU A 339 -17.13 8.78 36.28
C GLU A 339 -16.88 9.01 34.79
N GLU A 340 -17.91 9.51 34.08
CA GLU A 340 -17.75 9.92 32.68
C GLU A 340 -17.22 11.36 32.63
N THR A 341 -15.90 11.54 32.55
CA THR A 341 -15.25 12.84 32.34
C THR A 341 -14.56 12.85 30.97
N PHE A 342 -14.37 14.05 30.41
CA PHE A 342 -13.60 14.21 29.18
C PHE A 342 -12.59 15.32 29.40
N ASP A 343 -11.34 14.93 29.56
CA ASP A 343 -10.26 15.87 29.80
C ASP A 343 -9.81 16.56 28.53
N SER A 344 -9.47 17.84 28.67
CA SER A 344 -8.88 18.64 27.60
C SER A 344 -7.51 18.12 27.12
N SER A 345 -6.84 17.29 27.92
CA SER A 345 -5.56 16.63 27.59
C SER A 345 -5.70 15.61 26.45
N LEU A 346 -6.90 15.06 26.25
CA LEU A 346 -7.17 14.05 25.23
C LEU A 346 -7.41 14.66 23.85
N LEU A 347 -7.56 15.99 23.78
CA LEU A 347 -7.83 16.73 22.54
C LEU A 347 -6.56 16.93 21.72
N GLY A 348 -6.70 16.68 20.42
CA GLY A 348 -5.71 17.06 19.43
C GLY A 348 -5.75 18.54 19.13
N TYR A 349 -4.64 19.07 18.61
CA TYR A 349 -4.55 20.43 18.13
C TYR A 349 -4.23 20.47 16.64
N ALA A 350 -4.96 21.30 15.90
CA ALA A 350 -4.66 21.70 14.53
C ALA A 350 -4.86 23.22 14.38
N GLU A 351 -4.10 23.83 13.49
CA GLU A 351 -4.20 25.25 13.17
C GLU A 351 -5.56 25.59 12.57
N GLU A 352 -5.98 24.81 11.57
CA GLU A 352 -7.30 24.95 10.97
C GLU A 352 -7.85 23.62 10.48
N VAL A 353 -9.18 23.50 10.54
CA VAL A 353 -9.94 22.44 9.89
C VAL A 353 -10.92 23.09 8.93
N VAL A 354 -10.82 22.73 7.66
CA VAL A 354 -11.62 23.29 6.58
C VAL A 354 -12.28 22.16 5.82
N GLU A 355 -13.58 22.30 5.56
CA GLU A 355 -14.27 21.48 4.58
C GLU A 355 -14.18 22.18 3.22
N GLU A 356 -13.47 21.56 2.28
CA GLU A 356 -13.35 22.03 0.91
C GLU A 356 -14.01 21.01 -0.01
N ARG A 357 -14.79 21.49 -0.98
CA ARG A 357 -15.34 20.65 -2.02
C ARG A 357 -14.29 20.45 -3.11
N ILE A 358 -13.76 19.24 -3.23
CA ILE A 358 -12.76 18.88 -4.23
C ILE A 358 -13.47 18.06 -5.30
N ALA A 359 -13.66 18.66 -6.48
CA ALA A 359 -14.58 18.17 -7.51
C ALA A 359 -16.02 18.02 -6.98
N ASP A 360 -16.52 16.80 -6.89
CA ASP A 360 -17.88 16.53 -6.43
C ASP A 360 -17.98 16.06 -4.98
N ASP A 361 -16.84 15.74 -4.36
CA ASP A 361 -16.78 15.25 -2.99
C ASP A 361 -16.44 16.36 -1.99
N ASP A 362 -17.10 16.33 -0.84
CA ASP A 362 -16.79 17.18 0.31
C ASP A 362 -15.69 16.51 1.14
N VAL A 363 -14.52 17.15 1.20
CA VAL A 363 -13.33 16.63 1.88
C VAL A 363 -12.97 17.53 3.05
N ILE A 364 -12.73 16.93 4.21
CA ILE A 364 -12.27 17.65 5.40
C ILE A 364 -10.75 17.65 5.41
N LEU A 365 -10.16 18.84 5.34
CA LEU A 365 -8.73 19.09 5.38
C LEU A 365 -8.33 19.60 6.76
N ILE A 366 -7.48 18.84 7.44
CA ILE A 366 -6.88 19.21 8.72
C ILE A 366 -5.48 19.74 8.42
N LYS A 367 -5.27 21.05 8.53
CA LYS A 367 -4.00 21.74 8.23
C LYS A 367 -3.30 22.17 9.51
N GLY A 368 -1.97 22.17 9.50
CA GLY A 368 -1.14 22.67 10.61
C GLY A 368 -1.25 21.82 11.88
N THR A 369 -0.97 20.53 11.78
CA THR A 369 -0.95 19.60 12.91
C THR A 369 0.31 19.79 13.76
N LYS A 370 0.22 19.53 15.08
CA LYS A 370 1.38 19.63 16.01
C LYS A 370 2.55 18.74 15.61
N THR A 371 2.28 17.54 15.12
CA THR A 371 3.31 16.68 14.53
C THR A 371 3.03 16.51 13.04
N SER A 372 4.08 16.60 12.22
CA SER A 372 4.02 16.36 10.77
C SER A 372 3.96 14.87 10.41
N SER A 373 3.53 14.01 11.36
CA SER A 373 3.65 12.55 11.25
C SER A 373 2.67 11.92 10.24
N ALA A 374 1.68 12.68 9.76
CA ALA A 374 0.78 12.26 8.71
C ALA A 374 0.62 13.38 7.68
N VAL A 375 0.64 12.99 6.41
CA VAL A 375 0.53 13.89 5.27
C VAL A 375 -0.45 13.29 4.29
N SER A 376 -1.17 14.14 3.55
CA SER A 376 -2.14 13.69 2.56
C SER A 376 -1.78 14.20 1.18
N LEU A 377 -1.93 13.32 0.21
CA LEU A 377 -1.64 13.56 -1.18
C LEU A 377 -2.98 13.53 -1.92
N ILE A 378 -3.37 14.65 -2.49
CA ILE A 378 -4.63 14.77 -3.23
C ILE A 378 -4.30 14.65 -4.71
N LEU A 379 -4.80 13.58 -5.32
CA LEU A 379 -4.63 13.26 -6.73
C LEU A 379 -5.78 13.81 -7.55
N ARG A 380 -5.40 14.53 -8.60
CA ARG A 380 -6.28 15.03 -9.66
C ARG A 380 -5.98 14.28 -10.94
N GLY A 381 -7.00 14.03 -11.75
CA GLY A 381 -6.87 13.18 -12.93
C GLY A 381 -8.16 13.16 -13.73
N ALA A 382 -8.08 12.77 -15.00
CA ALA A 382 -9.22 12.84 -15.90
C ALA A 382 -10.38 11.91 -15.45
N ASN A 383 -10.06 10.64 -15.21
CA ASN A 383 -11.02 9.58 -14.91
C ASN A 383 -10.55 8.76 -13.70
N ASP A 384 -11.48 8.04 -13.06
CA ASP A 384 -11.16 7.19 -11.91
C ASP A 384 -10.17 6.06 -12.25
N TYR A 385 -10.25 5.48 -13.46
CA TYR A 385 -9.28 4.46 -13.91
C TYR A 385 -7.84 4.99 -13.96
N MET A 386 -7.67 6.25 -14.37
CA MET A 386 -6.36 6.90 -14.38
C MET A 386 -5.89 7.16 -12.95
N LEU A 387 -6.79 7.60 -12.06
CA LEU A 387 -6.48 7.86 -10.66
C LEU A 387 -6.08 6.58 -9.90
N ASP A 388 -6.74 5.46 -10.18
CA ASP A 388 -6.41 4.16 -9.60
C ASP A 388 -5.00 3.73 -10.00
N GLU A 389 -4.62 3.94 -11.26
CA GLU A 389 -3.25 3.65 -11.69
C GLU A 389 -2.24 4.64 -11.14
N MET A 390 -2.59 5.93 -11.02
CA MET A 390 -1.74 6.93 -10.37
C MET A 390 -1.47 6.59 -8.89
N ASP A 391 -2.50 6.13 -8.16
CA ASP A 391 -2.39 5.71 -6.76
C ASP A 391 -1.41 4.53 -6.60
N ARG A 392 -1.57 3.48 -7.41
CA ARG A 392 -0.60 2.36 -7.48
C ARG A 392 0.80 2.84 -7.87
N ALA A 393 0.89 3.70 -8.88
CA ALA A 393 2.16 4.21 -9.37
C ALA A 393 2.93 4.97 -8.29
N LEU A 394 2.23 5.78 -7.50
CA LEU A 394 2.79 6.52 -6.39
C LEU A 394 3.12 5.63 -5.19
N HIS A 395 2.32 4.60 -4.94
CA HIS A 395 2.61 3.63 -3.88
C HIS A 395 4.00 3.01 -4.04
N ASP A 396 4.33 2.53 -5.24
CA ASP A 396 5.62 1.90 -5.51
C ASP A 396 6.77 2.91 -5.40
N ALA A 397 6.54 4.15 -5.87
CA ALA A 397 7.53 5.22 -5.72
C ALA A 397 7.79 5.56 -4.24
N LEU A 398 6.74 5.60 -3.42
CA LEU A 398 6.84 5.77 -1.97
C LEU A 398 7.61 4.61 -1.32
N CYS A 399 7.38 3.38 -1.77
CA CYS A 399 8.11 2.18 -1.35
C CYS A 399 9.61 2.28 -1.64
N ILE A 400 10.00 2.69 -2.84
CA ILE A 400 11.42 2.80 -3.23
C ILE A 400 12.11 3.92 -2.46
N VAL A 401 11.48 5.08 -2.31
CA VAL A 401 12.07 6.19 -1.54
C VAL A 401 12.23 5.79 -0.08
N LYS A 402 11.26 5.10 0.51
CA LYS A 402 11.38 4.52 1.86
C LYS A 402 12.59 3.59 1.94
N ARG A 403 12.73 2.62 1.03
CA ARG A 403 13.83 1.65 1.04
C ARG A 403 15.19 2.30 0.85
N THR A 404 15.24 3.32 -0.01
CA THR A 404 16.46 4.11 -0.24
C THR A 404 16.89 4.84 1.03
N LEU A 405 15.95 5.40 1.79
CA LEU A 405 16.22 6.10 3.05
C LEU A 405 16.55 5.16 4.23
N GLU A 406 16.03 3.94 4.23
CA GLU A 406 16.33 2.92 5.26
C GLU A 406 17.70 2.27 5.04
N SER A 407 18.04 1.93 3.78
CA SER A 407 19.28 1.22 3.43
C SER A 407 20.48 2.15 3.19
N ASN A 408 20.24 3.42 2.82
CA ASN A 408 21.28 4.40 2.44
C ASN A 408 22.22 3.96 1.31
N THR A 409 21.85 2.93 0.55
CA THR A 409 22.60 2.40 -0.58
C THR A 409 21.69 2.29 -1.80
N VAL A 410 22.24 2.62 -2.97
CA VAL A 410 21.56 2.52 -4.27
C VAL A 410 22.46 1.84 -5.28
N VAL A 411 21.84 1.20 -6.27
CA VAL A 411 22.52 0.56 -7.40
C VAL A 411 22.00 1.16 -8.70
N ALA A 412 22.79 1.06 -9.77
CA ALA A 412 22.37 1.51 -11.10
C ALA A 412 21.27 0.59 -11.66
N GLY A 413 20.14 1.16 -12.08
CA GLY A 413 19.06 0.41 -12.73
C GLY A 413 19.29 0.16 -14.23
N GLY A 414 18.20 -0.12 -14.96
CA GLY A 414 18.20 -0.16 -16.42
C GLY A 414 18.95 -1.35 -17.04
N GLY A 415 19.03 -2.49 -16.36
CA GLY A 415 19.75 -3.67 -16.86
C GLY A 415 21.26 -3.65 -16.61
N ALA A 416 21.80 -2.60 -15.98
CA ALA A 416 23.24 -2.45 -15.74
C ALA A 416 23.76 -3.47 -14.73
N VAL A 417 23.02 -3.71 -13.64
CA VAL A 417 23.36 -4.70 -12.62
C VAL A 417 23.34 -6.10 -13.21
N GLU A 418 22.32 -6.42 -13.99
CA GLU A 418 22.14 -7.72 -14.63
C GLU A 418 23.26 -8.02 -15.63
N ALA A 419 23.67 -7.01 -16.42
CA ALA A 419 24.80 -7.14 -17.34
C ALA A 419 26.14 -7.32 -16.61
N ALA A 420 26.38 -6.55 -15.55
CA ALA A 420 27.59 -6.68 -14.74
C ALA A 420 27.68 -8.05 -14.05
N LEU A 421 26.56 -8.52 -13.50
CA LEU A 421 26.45 -9.83 -12.87
C LEU A 421 26.65 -10.97 -13.87
N SER A 422 26.09 -10.87 -15.07
CA SER A 422 26.29 -11.87 -16.12
C SER A 422 27.77 -12.07 -16.43
N VAL A 423 28.52 -10.99 -16.70
CA VAL A 423 29.96 -11.07 -16.99
C VAL A 423 30.76 -11.57 -15.79
N TYR A 424 30.43 -11.12 -14.58
CA TYR A 424 31.12 -11.55 -13.37
C TYR A 424 30.93 -13.05 -13.10
N LEU A 425 29.69 -13.53 -13.19
CA LEU A 425 29.35 -14.93 -12.94
C LEU A 425 29.87 -15.87 -14.03
N GLU A 426 29.94 -15.44 -15.28
CA GLU A 426 30.59 -16.22 -16.35
C GLU A 426 32.09 -16.42 -16.08
N ASN A 427 32.79 -15.36 -15.67
CA ASN A 427 34.20 -15.46 -15.28
C ASN A 427 34.37 -16.39 -14.07
N LEU A 428 33.49 -16.26 -13.07
CA LEU A 428 33.47 -17.17 -11.92
C LEU A 428 33.24 -18.62 -12.36
N ALA A 429 32.32 -18.86 -13.29
CA ALA A 429 32.05 -20.19 -13.81
C ALA A 429 33.30 -20.83 -14.41
N THR A 430 34.15 -20.07 -15.13
CA THR A 430 35.41 -20.62 -15.70
C THR A 430 36.43 -21.06 -14.65
N THR A 431 36.38 -20.50 -13.44
CA THR A 431 37.25 -20.93 -12.32
C THR A 431 36.81 -22.25 -11.70
N LEU A 432 35.55 -22.65 -11.90
CA LEU A 432 34.97 -23.87 -11.38
C LEU A 432 35.01 -24.94 -12.49
N GLY A 433 35.78 -26.02 -12.28
CA GLY A 433 35.90 -27.11 -13.27
C GLY A 433 34.81 -28.19 -13.19
N SER A 434 33.75 -28.00 -12.39
CA SER A 434 32.74 -29.03 -12.11
C SER A 434 31.50 -28.88 -13.00
N ARG A 435 30.57 -29.86 -12.96
CA ARG A 435 29.25 -29.76 -13.64
C ARG A 435 28.42 -28.56 -13.17
N GLU A 436 28.76 -27.95 -12.03
CA GLU A 436 28.12 -26.74 -11.52
C GLU A 436 28.46 -25.51 -12.36
N GLN A 437 29.57 -25.54 -13.12
CA GLN A 437 29.94 -24.50 -14.08
C GLN A 437 28.80 -24.20 -15.06
N LEU A 438 28.20 -25.26 -15.63
CA LEU A 438 27.11 -25.11 -16.60
C LEU A 438 25.88 -24.46 -15.95
N ALA A 439 25.58 -24.81 -14.70
CA ALA A 439 24.48 -24.19 -13.97
C ALA A 439 24.74 -22.71 -13.67
N ILE A 440 25.98 -22.34 -13.32
CA ILE A 440 26.33 -20.93 -13.06
C ILE A 440 26.31 -20.11 -14.35
N ALA A 441 26.80 -20.67 -15.46
CA ALA A 441 26.76 -20.03 -16.77
C ALA A 441 25.32 -19.78 -17.23
N GLU A 442 24.43 -20.77 -17.13
CA GLU A 442 23.01 -20.58 -17.47
C GLU A 442 22.30 -19.59 -16.53
N PHE A 443 22.68 -19.56 -15.26
CA PHE A 443 22.18 -18.55 -14.32
C PHE A 443 22.61 -17.15 -14.77
N ALA A 444 23.88 -16.96 -15.13
CA ALA A 444 24.40 -15.69 -15.63
C ALA A 444 23.66 -15.24 -16.90
N GLU A 445 23.43 -16.14 -17.85
CA GLU A 445 22.73 -15.83 -19.09
C GLU A 445 21.23 -15.55 -18.87
N SER A 446 20.61 -16.17 -17.86
CA SER A 446 19.21 -15.92 -17.50
C SER A 446 18.98 -14.47 -17.07
N LEU A 447 19.95 -13.83 -16.42
CA LEU A 447 19.83 -12.43 -15.98
C LEU A 447 19.76 -11.45 -17.16
N LEU A 448 20.36 -11.81 -18.31
CA LEU A 448 20.32 -11.00 -19.51
C LEU A 448 18.92 -10.88 -20.13
N ILE A 449 17.93 -11.63 -19.66
CA ILE A 449 16.55 -11.47 -20.13
C ILE A 449 16.01 -10.06 -19.85
N ILE A 450 16.36 -9.46 -18.71
CA ILE A 450 15.90 -8.13 -18.32
C ILE A 450 16.38 -7.04 -19.27
N PRO A 451 17.68 -6.92 -19.62
CA PRO A 451 18.11 -5.94 -20.62
C PRO A 451 17.68 -6.28 -22.06
N LYS A 452 17.38 -7.56 -22.37
CA LYS A 452 16.94 -7.97 -23.72
C LYS A 452 15.48 -7.62 -24.01
N VAL A 453 14.59 -7.70 -23.03
CA VAL A 453 13.14 -7.49 -23.22
C VAL A 453 12.78 -6.04 -23.65
N PRO A 454 13.28 -4.96 -23.02
CA PRO A 454 13.00 -3.58 -23.42
C PRO A 454 13.48 -3.22 -24.84
N ARG A 455 14.40 -4.01 -25.41
CA ARG A 455 14.93 -3.80 -26.76
C ARG A 455 14.04 -4.41 -27.85
N LEU A 456 13.21 -5.40 -27.50
CA LEU A 456 12.35 -6.14 -28.43
C LEU A 456 11.05 -5.40 -28.77
N SER A 457 10.64 -4.41 -28.00
CA SER A 457 9.47 -3.56 -28.29
C SER A 457 9.76 -2.40 -29.27
N LEU A 458 11.01 -2.24 -29.70
CA LEU A 458 11.46 -1.21 -30.67
C LEU A 458 11.68 -1.76 -32.10
N LEU A 459 11.37 -3.03 -32.35
CA LEU A 459 11.35 -3.69 -33.66
C LEU A 459 9.93 -4.18 -33.94
#